data_AF-A0A1E3FX19-F1
#
_entry.id   AF-A0A1E3FX19-F1
#
_cell.length_a   1.000
_cell.length_b   1.000
_cell.length_c   1.000
_cell.angle_alpha   90.00
_cell.angle_beta   90.00
_cell.angle_gamma   90.00
#
_symmetry.space_group_name_H-M   'P 1'
#
loop_
_entity.id
_entity.type
_entity.pdbx_description
1 polymer ?
#
loop_
_entity_poly.entity_id
_entity_poly.type
_entity_poly.pdbx_seq_one_letter_code
_entity_poly.pdbx_strand_id
1 'polypeptide(L)'
;MLRHPLAPLLSLACALTAGCAGTPSLPPGAQAPDAPHPGTIALHHAWNGSTQTLYAQDFPASFAFRCVDTRGEPAEHARAASCVPVVEIESMSVDAAGRPVAPADAVRIESTAYGPGHRFLDHTRLMRDGRPPG
;
A
#
# COMPACT_ATOMS: atom_id res chain seq x y z
N MET A 1 -9.10 -39.12 61.83
CA MET A 1 -9.44 -38.12 60.80
C MET A 1 -8.84 -36.78 61.24
N LEU A 2 -7.85 -36.30 60.50
CA LEU A 2 -7.06 -35.08 60.72
C LEU A 2 -7.86 -33.82 60.34
N ARG A 3 -7.77 -32.74 61.12
CA ARG A 3 -7.90 -31.35 60.62
C ARG A 3 -7.10 -30.35 61.47
N HIS A 4 -6.10 -29.74 60.85
CA HIS A 4 -5.47 -28.42 61.07
C HIS A 4 -4.75 -28.08 59.75
N PRO A 5 -4.34 -26.84 59.45
CA PRO A 5 -4.95 -25.52 59.68
C PRO A 5 -5.04 -24.70 58.37
N LEU A 6 -5.77 -23.57 58.38
CA LEU A 6 -5.78 -22.58 57.29
C LEU A 6 -4.69 -21.53 57.51
N ALA A 7 -3.78 -21.37 56.55
CA ALA A 7 -2.83 -20.26 56.45
C ALA A 7 -3.22 -19.39 55.23
N PRO A 8 -3.24 -18.04 55.31
CA PRO A 8 -3.40 -17.21 54.14
C PRO A 8 -2.04 -16.88 53.54
N LEU A 9 -1.78 -17.37 52.33
CA LEU A 9 -0.65 -16.95 51.49
C LEU A 9 -0.98 -15.58 50.88
N LEU A 10 -0.24 -14.54 51.29
CA LEU A 10 -0.20 -13.25 50.60
C LEU A 10 0.49 -13.44 49.24
N SER A 11 -0.29 -13.38 48.17
CA SER A 11 0.25 -13.28 46.80
C SER A 11 0.58 -11.82 46.49
N LEU A 12 1.87 -11.46 46.58
CA LEU A 12 2.39 -10.26 45.93
C LEU A 12 2.42 -10.49 44.43
N ALA A 13 1.48 -9.90 43.68
CA ALA A 13 1.56 -9.84 42.24
C ALA A 13 2.43 -8.65 41.82
N CYS A 14 3.59 -8.94 41.23
CA CYS A 14 4.42 -7.96 40.53
C CYS A 14 3.61 -7.34 39.38
N ALA A 15 3.29 -6.06 39.49
CA ALA A 15 2.84 -5.26 38.37
C ALA A 15 4.07 -4.94 37.49
N LEU A 16 4.29 -5.75 36.44
CA LEU A 16 5.16 -5.38 35.33
C LEU A 16 4.44 -4.28 34.54
N THR A 17 4.77 -3.02 34.84
CA THR A 17 4.52 -1.92 33.92
C THR A 17 5.49 -2.06 32.75
N ALA A 18 5.14 -2.95 31.81
CA ALA A 18 5.70 -2.86 30.47
C ALA A 18 5.22 -1.51 29.93
N GLY A 19 6.12 -0.52 29.94
CA GLY A 19 5.87 0.76 29.29
C GLY A 19 5.44 0.46 27.86
N CYS A 20 4.21 0.83 27.51
CA CYS A 20 3.80 0.93 26.13
C CYS A 20 4.71 1.98 25.50
N ALA A 21 5.83 1.54 24.92
CA ALA A 21 6.52 2.33 23.93
C ALA A 21 5.44 2.65 22.88
N GLY A 22 5.02 3.90 22.82
CA GLY A 22 4.00 4.35 21.87
C GLY A 22 4.41 3.85 20.50
N THR A 23 3.49 3.15 19.83
CA THR A 23 3.68 2.80 18.42
C THR A 23 4.07 4.08 17.69
N PRO A 24 5.19 4.08 16.93
CA PRO A 24 5.55 5.23 16.12
C PRO A 24 4.31 5.65 15.32
N SER A 25 3.93 6.91 15.43
CA SER A 25 2.79 7.43 14.67
C SER A 25 3.13 7.29 13.20
N LEU A 26 2.48 6.33 12.53
CA LEU A 26 2.64 6.16 11.10
C LEU A 26 2.06 7.38 10.37
N PRO A 27 2.63 7.78 9.22
CA PRO A 27 1.98 8.75 8.35
C PRO A 27 0.54 8.33 8.02
N PRO A 28 -0.39 9.26 7.76
CA PRO A 28 -1.79 8.88 7.52
C PRO A 28 -1.94 7.87 6.37
N GLY A 29 -2.71 6.81 6.56
CA GLY A 29 -2.85 5.75 5.55
C GLY A 29 -1.63 4.85 5.37
N ALA A 30 -0.51 5.09 6.06
CA ALA A 30 0.58 4.14 6.16
C ALA A 30 0.26 3.06 7.21
N GLN A 31 0.76 1.86 6.95
CA GLN A 31 0.63 0.68 7.78
C GLN A 31 2.00 0.05 8.01
N ALA A 32 2.06 -0.87 8.98
CA ALA A 32 3.24 -1.71 9.17
C ALA A 32 3.54 -2.50 7.88
N PRO A 33 4.81 -2.73 7.52
CA PRO A 33 5.16 -3.42 6.27
C PRO A 33 4.59 -4.85 6.15
N ASP A 34 4.30 -5.52 7.25
CA ASP A 34 3.70 -6.85 7.29
C ASP A 34 2.16 -6.82 7.30
N ALA A 35 1.55 -5.65 7.42
CA ALA A 35 0.11 -5.51 7.35
C ALA A 35 -0.39 -5.81 5.92
N PRO A 36 -1.49 -6.58 5.78
CA PRO A 36 -2.01 -6.94 4.47
C PRO A 36 -2.58 -5.74 3.71
N HIS A 37 -2.68 -5.85 2.40
CA HIS A 37 -3.41 -4.88 1.58
C HIS A 37 -4.91 -4.94 1.92
N PRO A 38 -5.67 -3.83 1.87
CA PRO A 38 -7.13 -3.80 2.04
C PRO A 38 -7.98 -4.61 1.02
N GLY A 39 -7.36 -5.43 0.16
CA GLY A 39 -8.03 -6.33 -0.78
C GLY A 39 -7.96 -5.89 -2.24
N THR A 40 -8.49 -4.72 -2.59
CA THR A 40 -8.66 -4.32 -4.01
C THR A 40 -8.10 -2.95 -4.34
N ILE A 41 -7.79 -2.74 -5.62
CA ILE A 41 -7.33 -1.49 -6.22
C ILE A 41 -8.33 -1.10 -7.31
N ALA A 42 -8.91 0.09 -7.24
CA ALA A 42 -9.75 0.63 -8.30
C ALA A 42 -8.88 1.22 -9.41
N LEU A 43 -9.00 0.73 -10.64
CA LEU A 43 -8.33 1.28 -11.81
C LEU A 43 -9.34 2.06 -12.66
N HIS A 44 -9.22 3.39 -12.68
CA HIS A 44 -10.03 4.28 -13.49
C HIS A 44 -9.36 4.51 -14.84
N HIS A 45 -10.04 4.12 -15.90
CA HIS A 45 -9.58 4.32 -17.28
C HIS A 45 -10.16 5.60 -17.85
N ALA A 46 -9.34 6.66 -17.93
CA ALA A 46 -9.77 7.94 -18.47
C ALA A 46 -10.14 7.88 -19.96
N TRP A 47 -9.58 6.94 -20.73
CA TRP A 47 -9.84 6.82 -22.17
C TRP A 47 -11.28 6.40 -22.52
N ASN A 48 -11.97 5.68 -21.63
CA ASN A 48 -13.36 5.24 -21.83
C ASN A 48 -14.28 5.49 -20.63
N GLY A 49 -13.79 6.05 -19.53
CA GLY A 49 -14.53 6.29 -18.30
C GLY A 49 -14.86 5.03 -17.49
N SER A 50 -14.31 3.86 -17.85
CA SER A 50 -14.58 2.61 -17.11
C SER A 50 -13.75 2.52 -15.84
N THR A 51 -14.24 1.75 -14.87
CA THR A 51 -13.49 1.38 -13.67
C THR A 51 -13.35 -0.13 -13.61
N GLN A 52 -12.12 -0.61 -13.43
CA GLN A 52 -11.81 -2.01 -13.21
C GLN A 52 -11.41 -2.24 -11.75
N THR A 53 -11.87 -3.33 -11.16
CA THR A 53 -11.40 -3.77 -9.84
C THR A 53 -10.26 -4.76 -10.02
N LEU A 54 -9.09 -4.46 -9.44
CA LEU A 54 -7.94 -5.34 -9.38
C LEU A 54 -7.84 -5.94 -7.98
N TYR A 55 -7.52 -7.24 -7.85
CA TYR A 55 -7.20 -7.83 -6.56
C TYR A 55 -5.72 -7.61 -6.26
N ALA A 56 -5.39 -6.94 -5.17
CA ALA A 56 -4.01 -6.55 -4.87
C ALA A 56 -3.05 -7.74 -4.71
N GLN A 57 -3.58 -8.89 -4.28
CA GLN A 57 -2.83 -10.15 -4.14
C GLN A 57 -2.30 -10.72 -5.46
N ASP A 58 -2.87 -10.30 -6.60
CA ASP A 58 -2.45 -10.75 -7.93
C ASP A 58 -1.22 -9.97 -8.46
N PHE A 59 -0.74 -8.99 -7.69
CA PHE A 59 0.33 -8.09 -8.08
C PHE A 59 1.51 -8.12 -7.09
N PRO A 60 2.73 -7.81 -7.55
CA PRO A 60 3.88 -7.70 -6.65
C PRO A 60 3.69 -6.56 -5.65
N ALA A 61 4.34 -6.66 -4.49
CA ALA A 61 4.26 -5.63 -3.45
C ALA A 61 4.70 -4.23 -3.95
N SER A 62 5.62 -4.15 -4.91
CA SER A 62 6.03 -2.87 -5.53
C SER A 62 4.92 -2.18 -6.31
N PHE A 63 3.91 -2.93 -6.77
CA PHE A 63 2.72 -2.37 -7.42
C PHE A 63 1.68 -1.99 -6.37
N ALA A 64 1.38 -2.92 -5.44
CA ALA A 64 0.32 -2.77 -4.44
C ALA A 64 0.65 -1.81 -3.28
N PHE A 65 1.93 -1.45 -3.10
CA PHE A 65 2.38 -0.60 -2.00
C PHE A 65 3.38 0.45 -2.45
N ARG A 66 3.43 1.55 -1.70
CA ARG A 66 4.55 2.49 -1.67
C ARG A 66 5.17 2.48 -0.29
N CYS A 67 6.42 2.06 -0.23
CA CYS A 67 7.11 1.78 1.02
C CYS A 67 8.30 2.71 1.20
N VAL A 68 8.57 3.07 2.46
CA VAL A 68 9.69 3.93 2.84
C VAL A 68 10.49 3.35 4.00
N ASP A 69 11.79 3.67 4.05
CA ASP A 69 12.69 3.36 5.16
C ASP A 69 12.42 4.30 6.37
N THR A 70 13.21 4.15 7.44
CA THR A 70 13.09 4.96 8.66
C THR A 70 13.43 6.44 8.45
N ARG A 71 14.03 6.81 7.31
CA ARG A 71 14.35 8.18 6.90
C ARG A 71 13.31 8.76 5.95
N GLY A 72 12.28 7.98 5.59
CA GLY A 72 11.25 8.39 4.63
C GLY A 72 11.67 8.22 3.17
N GLU A 73 12.77 7.53 2.89
CA GLU A 73 13.24 7.27 1.53
C GLU A 73 12.58 6.02 0.94
N PRO A 74 12.34 5.94 -0.38
CA PRO A 74 11.77 4.75 -1.01
C PRO A 74 12.56 3.48 -0.67
N ALA A 75 11.84 2.42 -0.29
CA ALA A 75 12.43 1.15 0.13
C ALA A 75 11.69 -0.05 -0.43
N GLU A 76 12.40 -1.17 -0.57
CA GLU A 76 11.76 -2.45 -0.82
C GLU A 76 10.87 -2.84 0.37
N HIS A 77 9.71 -3.43 0.07
CA HIS A 77 8.71 -3.84 1.04
C HIS A 77 9.30 -4.65 2.22
N ALA A 78 10.22 -5.57 1.94
CA ALA A 78 10.85 -6.43 2.95
C ALA A 78 11.76 -5.70 3.94
N ARG A 79 12.17 -4.46 3.65
CA ARG A 79 13.08 -3.64 4.47
C ARG A 79 12.46 -2.30 4.89
N ALA A 80 11.20 -2.10 4.56
CA ALA A 80 10.51 -0.85 4.82
C ALA A 80 10.27 -0.67 6.33
N ALA A 81 10.19 0.58 6.76
CA ALA A 81 9.69 0.93 8.09
C ALA A 81 8.15 1.08 8.06
N SER A 82 7.60 1.50 6.92
CA SER A 82 6.15 1.61 6.71
C SER A 82 5.81 1.56 5.23
N CYS A 83 4.57 1.19 4.92
CA CYS A 83 4.05 1.14 3.56
C CYS A 83 2.66 1.77 3.49
N VAL A 84 2.33 2.44 2.39
CA VAL A 84 0.97 2.89 2.07
C VAL A 84 0.41 1.99 0.98
N PRO A 85 -0.76 1.36 1.16
CA PRO A 85 -1.40 0.56 0.12
C PRO A 85 -1.89 1.49 -1.01
N VAL A 86 -1.70 1.05 -2.25
CA VAL A 86 -2.29 1.68 -3.44
C VAL A 86 -3.71 1.17 -3.57
N VAL A 87 -4.71 2.02 -3.35
CA VAL A 87 -6.12 1.61 -3.40
C VAL A 87 -6.85 2.11 -4.64
N GLU A 88 -6.25 3.06 -5.36
CA GLU A 88 -6.82 3.65 -6.55
C GLU A 88 -5.71 4.04 -7.53
N ILE A 89 -5.96 3.86 -8.83
CA ILE A 89 -5.09 4.27 -9.91
C ILE A 89 -5.95 4.95 -10.98
N GLU A 90 -5.61 6.17 -11.33
CA GLU A 90 -6.14 6.82 -12.53
C GLU A 90 -5.16 6.59 -13.68
N SER A 91 -5.66 6.13 -14.82
CA SER A 91 -4.82 5.82 -15.98
C SER A 91 -5.36 6.43 -17.27
N MET A 92 -4.49 7.14 -17.98
CA MET A 92 -4.75 7.74 -19.28
C MET A 92 -3.81 7.18 -20.33
N SER A 93 -4.37 6.58 -21.37
CA SER A 93 -3.64 5.99 -22.49
C SER A 93 -3.92 6.75 -23.77
N VAL A 94 -2.87 7.15 -24.49
CA VAL A 94 -2.98 7.93 -25.74
C VAL A 94 -2.17 7.36 -26.90
N ASP A 95 -2.66 7.56 -28.12
CA ASP A 95 -1.95 7.24 -29.36
C ASP A 95 -0.91 8.32 -29.72
N ALA A 96 -0.21 8.15 -30.84
CA ALA A 96 0.80 9.09 -31.32
C ALA A 96 0.25 10.48 -31.68
N ALA A 97 -1.06 10.58 -31.94
CA ALA A 97 -1.76 11.85 -32.17
C ALA A 97 -2.28 12.49 -30.87
N GLY A 98 -2.03 11.86 -29.71
CA GLY A 98 -2.51 12.32 -28.41
C GLY A 98 -3.99 12.02 -28.15
N ARG A 99 -4.63 11.17 -28.95
CA ARG A 99 -6.04 10.80 -28.76
C ARG A 99 -6.17 9.70 -27.72
N PRO A 100 -7.19 9.73 -26.85
CA PRO A 100 -7.43 8.65 -25.91
C PRO A 100 -7.72 7.33 -26.65
N VAL A 101 -7.03 6.26 -26.28
CA VAL A 101 -7.19 4.92 -26.87
C VAL A 101 -7.05 3.85 -25.79
N ALA A 102 -7.43 2.60 -26.09
CA ALA A 102 -7.19 1.49 -25.19
C ALA A 102 -5.68 1.31 -24.90
N PRO A 103 -5.28 0.82 -23.71
CA PRO A 103 -3.87 0.64 -23.35
C PRO A 103 -3.05 -0.19 -24.36
N ALA A 104 -3.69 -1.17 -25.01
CA ALA A 104 -3.05 -2.03 -26.01
C ALA A 104 -2.60 -1.26 -27.28
N ASP A 105 -3.24 -0.13 -27.57
CA ASP A 105 -3.00 0.71 -28.76
C ASP A 105 -2.24 2.01 -28.42
N ALA A 106 -1.96 2.24 -27.14
CA ALA A 106 -1.28 3.44 -26.67
C ALA A 106 0.23 3.41 -26.92
N VAL A 107 0.77 4.57 -27.30
CA VAL A 107 2.22 4.86 -27.32
C VAL A 107 2.68 5.51 -26.03
N ARG A 108 1.75 6.04 -25.24
CA ARG A 108 2.01 6.61 -23.92
C ARG A 108 0.87 6.26 -22.96
N ILE A 109 1.23 5.83 -21.76
CA ILE A 109 0.31 5.63 -20.64
C ILE A 109 0.83 6.46 -19.47
N GLU A 110 -0.03 7.31 -18.93
CA GLU A 110 0.20 8.06 -17.71
C GLU A 110 -0.70 7.48 -16.63
N SER A 111 -0.15 7.24 -15.44
CA SER A 111 -0.90 6.68 -14.33
C SER A 111 -0.56 7.42 -13.04
N THR A 112 -1.59 7.79 -12.28
CA THR A 112 -1.46 8.39 -10.95
C THR A 112 -2.01 7.41 -9.91
N ALA A 113 -1.21 7.06 -8.91
CA ALA A 113 -1.62 6.15 -7.85
C ALA A 113 -2.00 6.91 -6.58
N TYR A 114 -3.05 6.44 -5.91
CA TYR A 114 -3.56 7.00 -4.68
C TYR A 114 -3.69 5.94 -3.58
N GLY A 115 -3.42 6.38 -2.35
CA GLY A 115 -3.65 5.63 -1.12
C GLY A 115 -5.01 5.96 -0.48
N PRO A 116 -5.32 5.36 0.68
CA PRO A 116 -6.58 5.59 1.38
C PRO A 116 -6.91 7.07 1.56
N GLY A 117 -8.17 7.44 1.30
CA GLY A 117 -8.61 8.83 1.33
C GLY A 117 -8.16 9.65 0.11
N HIS A 118 -7.93 9.01 -1.03
CA HIS A 118 -7.51 9.63 -2.29
C HIS A 118 -6.22 10.46 -2.15
N ARG A 119 -5.28 9.94 -1.35
CA ARG A 119 -3.98 10.60 -1.12
C ARG A 119 -3.02 10.27 -2.26
N PHE A 120 -2.52 11.29 -2.95
CA PHE A 120 -1.49 11.11 -3.97
C PHE A 120 -0.28 10.35 -3.43
N LEU A 121 0.16 9.33 -4.17
CA LEU A 121 1.36 8.56 -3.86
C LEU A 121 2.45 8.79 -4.91
N ASP A 122 2.12 8.57 -6.19
CA ASP A 122 3.03 8.81 -7.28
C ASP A 122 2.31 9.06 -8.61
N HIS A 123 3.11 9.47 -9.59
CA HIS A 123 2.72 9.57 -10.98
C HIS A 123 3.80 8.89 -11.83
N THR A 124 3.37 8.04 -12.75
CA THR A 124 4.23 7.30 -13.65
C THR A 124 3.85 7.58 -15.08
N ARG A 125 4.87 7.59 -15.95
CA ARG A 125 4.69 7.73 -17.39
C ARG A 125 5.44 6.62 -18.09
N LEU A 126 4.70 5.75 -18.75
CA LEU A 126 5.23 4.70 -19.60
C LEU A 126 5.16 5.18 -21.05
N MET A 127 6.31 5.24 -21.70
CA MET A 127 6.36 5.34 -23.16
C MET A 127 6.47 3.91 -23.70
N ARG A 128 5.55 3.53 -24.58
CA ARG A 128 5.72 2.35 -25.40
C ARG A 128 6.52 2.83 -26.58
N ASP A 129 7.83 2.55 -26.59
CA ASP A 129 8.72 2.92 -27.68
C ASP A 129 8.16 2.31 -28.98
N GLY A 130 7.34 3.09 -29.68
CA GLY A 130 6.95 2.79 -31.03
C GLY A 130 8.24 2.89 -31.83
N ARG A 131 8.77 1.77 -32.31
CA ARG A 131 9.66 1.83 -33.46
C ARG A 131 8.92 2.61 -34.56
N PRO A 132 9.43 3.77 -35.01
CA PRO A 132 8.91 4.49 -36.18
C PRO A 132 9.41 3.80 -37.47
N PRO A 133 8.95 4.19 -38.68
CA PRO A 133 9.44 3.57 -39.91
C PRO A 133 10.96 3.77 -40.03
N GLY A 134 11.63 2.68 -40.41
CA GLY A 134 12.99 2.61 -40.90
C GLY A 134 13.09 1.41 -41.82
#